data_AF-A0A7L1GZU9-F1
#
_entry.id   AF-A0A7L1GZU9-F1
#
_cell.length_a   1.000
_cell.length_b   1.000
_cell.length_c   1.000
_cell.angle_alpha   90.00
_cell.angle_beta   90.00
_cell.angle_gamma   90.00
#
_symmetry.space_group_name_H-M   'P 1'
#
loop_
_entity.id
_entity.type
_entity.pdbx_description
1 polymer ?
#
loop_
_entity_poly.entity_id
_entity_poly.type
_entity_poly.pdbx_seq_one_letter_code
_entity_poly.pdbx_strand_id
1 'polypeptide(L)'
;MVTEEEVEVIGRTLVDAAQPLPARFRALFTLRNLGGRAAVDWISRAFGDGSALLKHELAYCLGQMRDEAAIPVLIRVLEDTSQEPMVRHEAGEALGAIGNPDVLDILKFYSEDPVVEVAETCHLAVRRLEWLQENKQELSTSPYLSVDPAPPSEETDVAKLRQILLDESCPLFDRYRAMFALRNLGGQAAVLALADGLRCGSALFRHEIGYVLGQMQDEACIPQLTAALRSHSESAMVRHECAEALGAIARPACLETLRAFASDEERVVRESCEVALDMYEYENSAQFQYADALCKLQA
;
A
#
# COMPACT_ATOMS: atom_id res chain seq x y z
N MET A 1 -7.27 2.56 -28.31
CA MET A 1 -6.28 1.53 -27.92
C MET A 1 -5.01 2.26 -27.59
N VAL A 2 -4.41 1.97 -26.44
CA VAL A 2 -3.10 2.52 -26.08
C VAL A 2 -2.03 1.80 -26.89
N THR A 3 -1.09 2.55 -27.43
CA THR A 3 0.02 2.08 -28.25
C THR A 3 1.20 1.64 -27.37
N GLU A 4 2.04 0.73 -27.87
CA GLU A 4 3.28 0.36 -27.19
C GLU A 4 4.22 1.56 -26.99
N GLU A 5 4.18 2.52 -27.93
CA GLU A 5 4.94 3.77 -27.85
C GLU A 5 4.48 4.66 -26.68
N GLU A 6 3.18 4.80 -26.44
CA GLU A 6 2.65 5.52 -25.29
C GLU A 6 3.10 4.87 -23.96
N VAL A 7 3.07 3.53 -23.86
CA VAL A 7 3.57 2.80 -22.68
C VAL A 7 5.07 3.04 -22.48
N GLU A 8 5.85 3.06 -23.57
CA GLU A 8 7.28 3.35 -23.52
C GLU A 8 7.58 4.77 -23.01
N VAL A 9 6.87 5.79 -23.49
CA VAL A 9 7.09 7.17 -23.02
C VAL A 9 6.77 7.31 -21.53
N ILE A 10 5.66 6.73 -21.07
CA ILE A 10 5.30 6.74 -19.65
C ILE A 10 6.34 5.96 -18.82
N GLY A 11 6.80 4.81 -19.32
CA GLY A 11 7.86 4.02 -18.71
C GLY A 11 9.19 4.76 -18.56
N ARG A 12 9.58 5.56 -19.58
CA ARG A 12 10.76 6.41 -19.52
C ARG A 12 10.64 7.48 -18.42
N THR A 13 9.47 8.08 -18.25
CA THR A 13 9.21 9.01 -17.14
C THR A 13 9.38 8.32 -15.78
N LEU A 14 8.87 7.09 -15.62
CA LEU A 14 8.99 6.33 -14.36
C LEU A 14 10.46 6.06 -13.99
N VAL A 15 11.29 5.65 -14.94
CA VAL A 15 12.69 5.26 -14.66
C VAL A 15 13.67 6.44 -14.64
N ASP A 16 13.26 7.63 -15.06
CA ASP A 16 14.11 8.82 -15.09
C ASP A 16 14.20 9.48 -13.70
N ALA A 17 15.32 9.26 -13.02
CA ALA A 17 15.59 9.83 -11.70
C ALA A 17 15.72 11.38 -11.69
N ALA A 18 15.80 12.02 -12.87
CA ALA A 18 15.74 13.48 -12.96
C ALA A 18 14.30 14.02 -12.90
N GLN A 19 13.28 13.18 -13.08
CA GLN A 19 11.89 13.58 -12.93
C GLN A 19 11.52 13.77 -11.45
N PRO A 20 10.67 14.76 -11.12
CA PRO A 20 10.11 14.90 -9.78
C PRO A 20 9.37 13.64 -9.35
N LEU A 21 9.45 13.28 -8.07
CA LEU A 21 8.85 12.06 -7.56
C LEU A 21 7.33 11.97 -7.85
N PRO A 22 6.52 13.04 -7.68
CA PRO A 22 5.10 13.00 -8.04
C PRO A 22 4.84 12.66 -9.52
N ALA A 23 5.68 13.14 -10.45
CA ALA A 23 5.55 12.81 -11.87
C ALA A 23 5.81 11.32 -12.14
N ARG A 24 6.75 10.72 -11.41
CA ARG A 24 7.08 9.30 -11.48
C ARG A 24 5.96 8.44 -10.88
N PHE A 25 5.34 8.87 -9.77
CA PHE A 25 4.17 8.21 -9.19
C PHE A 25 2.97 8.23 -10.13
N ARG A 26 2.67 9.38 -10.75
CA ARG A 26 1.60 9.46 -11.77
C ARG A 26 1.87 8.52 -12.94
N ALA A 27 3.11 8.45 -13.42
CA ALA A 27 3.51 7.49 -14.46
C ALA A 27 3.33 6.03 -14.01
N LEU A 28 3.75 5.69 -12.79
CA LEU A 28 3.58 4.37 -12.19
C LEU A 28 2.11 3.94 -12.15
N PHE A 29 1.23 4.78 -11.58
CA PHE A 29 -0.19 4.47 -11.50
C PHE A 29 -0.85 4.40 -12.87
N THR A 30 -0.41 5.22 -13.84
CA THR A 30 -0.88 5.07 -15.22
C THR A 30 -0.47 3.71 -15.79
N LEU A 31 0.79 3.28 -15.63
CA LEU A 31 1.25 1.97 -16.09
C LEU A 31 0.48 0.83 -15.42
N ARG A 32 0.24 0.92 -14.11
CA ARG A 32 -0.58 -0.04 -13.36
C ARG A 32 -2.00 -0.14 -13.92
N ASN A 33 -2.62 0.99 -14.25
CA ASN A 33 -3.98 1.00 -14.84
C ASN A 33 -4.01 0.51 -16.29
N LEU A 34 -2.93 0.73 -17.06
CA LEU A 34 -2.81 0.21 -18.42
C LEU A 34 -2.61 -1.31 -18.45
N GLY A 35 -1.82 -1.83 -17.51
CA GLY A 35 -1.54 -3.25 -17.39
C GLY A 35 -0.74 -3.83 -18.56
N GLY A 36 -0.66 -5.16 -18.57
CA GLY A 36 0.02 -5.93 -19.62
C GLY A 36 1.55 -5.96 -19.47
N ARG A 37 2.15 -6.83 -20.29
CA ARG A 37 3.57 -7.21 -20.14
C ARG A 37 4.53 -6.03 -20.22
N ALA A 38 4.31 -5.10 -21.14
CA ALA A 38 5.17 -3.93 -21.29
C ALA A 38 5.15 -3.03 -20.04
N ALA A 39 3.98 -2.83 -19.42
CA ALA A 39 3.87 -2.07 -18.17
C ALA A 39 4.60 -2.78 -17.02
N VAL A 40 4.42 -4.10 -16.88
CA VAL A 40 5.16 -4.92 -15.89
C VAL A 40 6.67 -4.75 -16.09
N ASP A 41 7.16 -4.85 -17.32
CA ASP A 41 8.59 -4.74 -17.62
C ASP A 41 9.15 -3.34 -17.29
N TRP A 42 8.38 -2.26 -17.53
CA TRP A 42 8.80 -0.90 -17.16
C TRP A 42 8.82 -0.67 -15.66
N ILE A 43 7.77 -1.10 -14.94
CA ILE A 43 7.72 -1.03 -13.47
C ILE A 43 8.90 -1.83 -12.87
N SER A 44 9.17 -3.02 -13.41
CA SER A 44 10.27 -3.89 -12.97
C SER A 44 11.66 -3.27 -13.11
N ARG A 45 11.87 -2.36 -14.08
CA ARG A 45 13.16 -1.69 -14.29
C ARG A 45 13.46 -0.63 -13.21
N ALA A 46 12.45 -0.10 -12.55
CA ALA A 46 12.60 0.98 -11.57
C ALA A 46 13.03 0.49 -10.17
N PHE A 47 13.12 -0.82 -9.92
CA PHE A 47 13.59 -1.35 -8.61
C PHE A 47 15.06 -1.03 -8.28
N GLY A 48 15.84 -0.53 -9.24
CA GLY A 48 17.18 -0.01 -9.00
C GLY A 48 17.23 1.43 -8.46
N ASP A 49 16.07 2.06 -8.23
CA ASP A 49 15.98 3.45 -7.76
C ASP A 49 16.47 3.61 -6.31
N GLY A 50 16.95 4.81 -5.98
CA GLY A 50 17.40 5.15 -4.63
C GLY A 50 16.29 5.51 -3.65
N SER A 51 15.03 5.65 -4.09
CA SER A 51 13.87 5.91 -3.22
C SER A 51 13.24 4.60 -2.77
N ALA A 52 13.29 4.32 -1.46
CA ALA A 52 12.60 3.18 -0.87
C ALA A 52 11.07 3.29 -1.04
N LEU A 53 10.54 4.51 -0.95
CA LEU A 53 9.12 4.80 -1.18
C LEU A 53 8.69 4.38 -2.59
N LEU A 54 9.43 4.82 -3.62
CA LEU A 54 9.11 4.44 -4.99
C LEU A 54 9.19 2.92 -5.16
N LYS A 55 10.27 2.28 -4.69
CA LYS A 55 10.45 0.83 -4.83
C LYS A 55 9.34 0.01 -4.16
N HIS A 56 8.87 0.44 -2.99
CA HIS A 56 7.69 -0.11 -2.33
C HIS A 56 6.47 0.01 -3.25
N GLU A 57 6.18 1.21 -3.75
CA GLU A 57 5.02 1.45 -4.62
C GLU A 57 5.06 0.64 -5.94
N LEU A 58 6.26 0.37 -6.48
CA LEU A 58 6.43 -0.53 -7.62
C LEU A 58 5.90 -1.93 -7.30
N ALA A 59 6.30 -2.48 -6.14
CA ALA A 59 5.86 -3.81 -5.71
C ALA A 59 4.35 -3.85 -5.47
N TYR A 60 3.82 -2.85 -4.76
CA TYR A 60 2.38 -2.69 -4.54
C TYR A 60 1.61 -2.71 -5.87
N CYS A 61 2.01 -1.86 -6.82
CA CYS A 61 1.37 -1.79 -8.13
C CYS A 61 1.40 -3.12 -8.88
N LEU A 62 2.53 -3.84 -8.86
CA LEU A 62 2.65 -5.17 -9.48
C LEU A 62 1.72 -6.20 -8.82
N GLY A 63 1.59 -6.18 -7.49
CA GLY A 63 0.66 -7.02 -6.75
C GLY A 63 -0.80 -6.75 -7.14
N GLN A 64 -1.19 -5.47 -7.18
CA GLN A 64 -2.54 -5.04 -7.55
C GLN A 64 -2.89 -5.35 -9.02
N MET A 65 -1.90 -5.41 -9.91
CA MET A 65 -2.09 -5.82 -11.31
C MET A 65 -2.45 -7.29 -11.45
N ARG A 66 -2.04 -8.15 -10.50
CA ARG A 66 -2.25 -9.62 -10.52
C ARG A 66 -1.74 -10.30 -11.79
N ASP A 67 -0.70 -9.74 -12.41
CA ASP A 67 -0.04 -10.32 -13.58
C ASP A 67 1.12 -11.20 -13.13
N GLU A 68 1.04 -12.50 -13.40
CA GLU A 68 2.07 -13.47 -13.03
C GLU A 68 3.45 -13.18 -13.65
N ALA A 69 3.50 -12.38 -14.72
CA ALA A 69 4.75 -11.89 -15.30
C ALA A 69 5.62 -11.12 -14.28
N ALA A 70 5.03 -10.58 -13.21
CA ALA A 70 5.71 -9.86 -12.16
C ALA A 70 6.38 -10.78 -11.10
N ILE A 71 5.96 -12.05 -10.99
CA ILE A 71 6.45 -12.97 -9.95
C ILE A 71 7.99 -13.04 -9.91
N PRO A 72 8.72 -13.19 -11.04
CA PRO A 72 10.18 -13.31 -10.98
C PRO A 72 10.90 -12.08 -10.41
N VAL A 73 10.38 -10.87 -10.67
CA VAL A 73 10.99 -9.65 -10.10
C VAL A 73 10.64 -9.50 -8.62
N LEU A 74 9.41 -9.83 -8.22
CA LEU A 74 8.97 -9.74 -6.82
C LEU A 74 9.73 -10.74 -5.93
N ILE A 75 9.95 -11.96 -6.42
CA ILE A 75 10.82 -12.94 -5.74
C ILE A 75 12.23 -12.37 -5.53
N ARG A 76 12.84 -11.83 -6.58
CA ARG A 76 14.18 -11.23 -6.48
C ARG A 76 14.24 -10.10 -5.45
N VAL A 77 13.20 -9.26 -5.36
CA VAL A 77 13.14 -8.15 -4.40
C VAL A 77 12.95 -8.67 -2.97
N LEU A 78 12.09 -9.67 -2.75
CA LEU A 78 11.90 -10.32 -1.45
C LEU A 78 13.21 -10.96 -0.93
N GLU A 79 13.96 -11.62 -1.82
CA GLU A 79 15.23 -12.30 -1.51
C GLU A 79 16.40 -11.34 -1.25
N ASP A 80 16.36 -10.13 -1.81
CA ASP A 80 17.46 -9.17 -1.75
C ASP A 80 17.50 -8.47 -0.39
N THR A 81 18.33 -8.99 0.52
CA THR A 81 18.55 -8.41 1.86
C THR A 81 19.24 -7.04 1.86
N SER A 82 19.63 -6.50 0.69
CA SER A 82 20.08 -5.11 0.57
C SER A 82 18.93 -4.12 0.38
N GLN A 83 17.72 -4.60 0.07
CA GLN A 83 16.50 -3.78 0.05
C GLN A 83 16.05 -3.44 1.47
N GLU A 84 15.37 -2.31 1.61
CA GLU A 84 14.79 -1.87 2.87
C GLU A 84 13.64 -2.82 3.28
N PRO A 85 13.39 -3.00 4.60
CA PRO A 85 12.25 -3.78 5.09
C PRO A 85 10.91 -3.45 4.43
N MET A 86 10.65 -2.15 4.19
CA MET A 86 9.42 -1.70 3.53
C MET A 86 9.26 -2.30 2.12
N VAL A 87 10.34 -2.30 1.34
CA VAL A 87 10.32 -2.79 -0.04
C VAL A 87 10.17 -4.31 -0.07
N ARG A 88 10.82 -5.01 0.87
CA ARG A 88 10.75 -6.48 0.95
C ARG A 88 9.39 -6.97 1.40
N HIS A 89 8.75 -6.34 2.39
CA HIS A 89 7.40 -6.74 2.78
C HIS A 89 6.44 -6.52 1.60
N GLU A 90 6.53 -5.39 0.91
CA GLU A 90 5.59 -5.09 -0.18
C GLU A 90 5.73 -6.07 -1.34
N ALA A 91 6.96 -6.55 -1.60
CA ALA A 91 7.17 -7.64 -2.55
C ALA A 91 6.54 -8.96 -2.09
N GLY A 92 6.62 -9.31 -0.80
CA GLY A 92 5.96 -10.47 -0.21
C GLY A 92 4.43 -10.40 -0.27
N GLU A 93 3.87 -9.21 0.02
CA GLU A 93 2.43 -8.97 -0.08
C GLU A 93 1.95 -9.06 -1.53
N ALA A 94 2.68 -8.44 -2.46
CA ALA A 94 2.37 -8.47 -3.88
C ALA A 94 2.31 -9.90 -4.44
N LEU A 95 3.20 -10.79 -4.00
CA LEU A 95 3.15 -12.22 -4.34
C LEU A 95 1.85 -12.88 -3.85
N GLY A 96 1.40 -12.56 -2.62
CA GLY A 96 0.11 -13.00 -2.09
C GLY A 96 -1.10 -12.38 -2.81
N ALA A 97 -0.98 -11.13 -3.27
CA ALA A 97 -2.02 -10.42 -4.02
C ALA A 97 -2.22 -11.01 -5.43
N ILE A 98 -1.13 -11.39 -6.12
CA ILE A 98 -1.18 -12.07 -7.43
C ILE A 98 -1.99 -13.36 -7.33
N GLY A 99 -1.89 -14.10 -6.22
CA GLY A 99 -2.76 -15.24 -5.96
C GLY A 99 -2.32 -16.54 -6.61
N ASN A 100 -1.13 -16.59 -7.21
CA ASN A 100 -0.58 -17.81 -7.80
C ASN A 100 0.00 -18.73 -6.69
N PRO A 101 -0.49 -19.98 -6.54
CA PRO A 101 -0.05 -20.87 -5.47
C PRO A 101 1.40 -21.37 -5.61
N ASP A 102 2.04 -21.23 -6.77
CA ASP A 102 3.43 -21.63 -7.01
C ASP A 102 4.42 -20.82 -6.16
N VAL A 103 4.00 -19.67 -5.62
CA VAL A 103 4.81 -18.85 -4.72
C VAL A 103 4.69 -19.27 -3.24
N LEU A 104 3.88 -20.29 -2.92
CA LEU A 104 3.65 -20.71 -1.52
C LEU A 104 4.94 -21.15 -0.81
N ASP A 105 5.81 -21.90 -1.49
CA ASP A 105 7.02 -22.44 -0.86
C ASP A 105 8.00 -21.32 -0.47
N ILE A 106 8.16 -20.30 -1.32
CA ILE A 106 9.01 -19.16 -1.01
C ILE A 106 8.40 -18.28 0.08
N LEU A 107 7.08 -18.05 0.07
CA LEU A 107 6.41 -17.30 1.14
C LEU A 107 6.49 -18.04 2.49
N LYS A 108 6.38 -19.37 2.51
CA LYS A 108 6.60 -20.18 3.72
C LYS A 108 8.04 -20.15 4.21
N PHE A 109 9.01 -20.02 3.30
CA PHE A 109 10.40 -19.85 3.69
C PHE A 109 10.62 -18.48 4.35
N TYR A 110 10.09 -17.41 3.74
CA TYR A 110 10.24 -16.03 4.23
C TYR A 110 9.28 -15.67 5.38
N SER A 111 8.33 -16.53 5.77
CA SER A 111 7.56 -16.34 7.01
C SER A 111 8.42 -16.51 8.28
N GLU A 112 9.65 -16.99 8.14
CA GLU A 112 10.66 -17.10 9.19
C GLU A 112 11.82 -16.09 9.00
N ASP A 113 11.62 -15.05 8.17
CA ASP A 113 12.65 -14.01 7.93
C ASP A 113 13.02 -13.30 9.24
N PRO A 114 14.30 -12.94 9.45
CA PRO A 114 14.72 -12.19 10.63
C PRO A 114 14.13 -10.76 10.70
N VAL A 115 13.68 -10.20 9.58
CA VAL A 115 12.97 -8.92 9.53
C VAL A 115 11.49 -9.17 9.78
N VAL A 116 10.98 -8.67 10.91
CA VAL A 116 9.64 -8.99 11.41
C VAL A 116 8.54 -8.60 10.43
N GLU A 117 8.68 -7.46 9.75
CA GLU A 117 7.73 -7.00 8.74
C GLU A 117 7.63 -7.99 7.56
N VAL A 118 8.77 -8.54 7.13
CA VAL A 118 8.82 -9.53 6.03
C VAL A 118 8.20 -10.86 6.48
N ALA A 119 8.54 -11.32 7.69
CA ALA A 119 8.01 -12.54 8.25
C ALA A 119 6.48 -12.49 8.42
N GLU A 120 5.98 -11.41 9.03
CA GLU A 120 4.54 -11.20 9.24
C GLU A 120 3.80 -11.11 7.91
N THR A 121 4.32 -10.36 6.93
CA THR A 121 3.71 -10.25 5.60
C THR A 121 3.68 -11.59 4.87
N CYS A 122 4.78 -12.33 4.85
CA CYS A 122 4.82 -13.63 4.19
C CYS A 122 3.89 -14.63 4.88
N HIS A 123 3.76 -14.58 6.21
CA HIS A 123 2.76 -15.35 6.93
C HIS A 123 1.33 -15.00 6.49
N LEU A 124 0.98 -13.71 6.42
CA LEU A 124 -0.32 -13.24 5.92
C LEU A 124 -0.59 -13.71 4.48
N ALA A 125 0.40 -13.57 3.60
CA ALA A 125 0.31 -14.00 2.20
C ALA A 125 0.09 -15.51 2.07
N VAL A 126 0.77 -16.34 2.87
CA VAL A 126 0.50 -17.80 2.92
C VAL A 126 -0.94 -18.05 3.33
N ARG A 127 -1.40 -17.44 4.42
CA ARG A 127 -2.78 -17.62 4.91
C ARG A 127 -3.83 -17.17 3.90
N ARG A 128 -3.55 -16.09 3.17
CA ARG A 128 -4.39 -15.62 2.07
C ARG A 128 -4.48 -16.63 0.93
N LEU A 129 -3.35 -17.17 0.48
CA LEU A 129 -3.32 -18.15 -0.61
C LEU A 129 -4.02 -19.46 -0.22
N GLU A 130 -3.81 -19.94 1.01
CA GLU A 130 -4.53 -21.09 1.56
C GLU A 130 -6.04 -20.83 1.59
N TRP A 131 -6.47 -19.65 2.05
CA TRP A 131 -7.88 -19.25 2.02
C TRP A 131 -8.46 -19.24 0.60
N LEU A 132 -7.72 -18.72 -0.40
CA LEU A 132 -8.15 -18.72 -1.80
C LEU A 132 -8.32 -20.14 -2.36
N GLN A 133 -7.43 -21.08 -1.98
CA GLN A 133 -7.54 -22.48 -2.38
C GLN A 133 -8.77 -23.16 -1.77
N GLU A 134 -9.05 -22.89 -0.48
CA GLU A 134 -10.21 -23.44 0.24
C GLU A 134 -11.54 -22.89 -0.30
N ASN A 135 -11.57 -21.61 -0.68
CA ASN A 135 -12.78 -20.89 -1.12
C ASN A 135 -12.91 -20.81 -2.65
N LYS A 136 -12.25 -21.72 -3.39
CA LYS A 136 -12.33 -21.84 -4.87
C LYS A 136 -12.07 -20.52 -5.62
N GLN A 137 -11.16 -19.70 -5.11
CA GLN A 137 -10.82 -18.38 -5.66
C GLN A 137 -12.01 -17.39 -5.71
N GLU A 138 -13.09 -17.64 -4.95
CA GLU A 138 -14.14 -16.63 -4.80
C GLU A 138 -13.59 -15.45 -4.00
N LEU A 139 -13.49 -14.29 -4.66
CA LEU A 139 -13.08 -13.06 -4.01
C LEU A 139 -14.26 -12.55 -3.17
N SER A 140 -13.99 -12.24 -1.90
CA SER A 140 -14.95 -11.53 -1.06
C SER A 140 -15.41 -10.24 -1.75
N THR A 141 -16.70 -9.93 -1.67
CA THR A 141 -17.24 -8.66 -2.18
C THR A 141 -16.79 -7.51 -1.29
N SER A 142 -15.78 -6.76 -1.73
CA SER A 142 -15.33 -5.52 -1.10
C SER A 142 -15.91 -4.30 -1.84
N PRO A 143 -16.31 -3.22 -1.14
CA PRO A 143 -16.63 -1.95 -1.79
C PRO A 143 -15.37 -1.26 -2.38
N TYR A 144 -14.18 -1.73 -2.02
CA TYR A 144 -12.90 -1.24 -2.54
C TYR A 144 -12.39 -2.12 -3.67
N LEU A 145 -11.71 -1.50 -4.64
CA LEU A 145 -11.12 -2.19 -5.80
C LEU A 145 -9.72 -2.76 -5.51
N SER A 146 -9.20 -2.58 -4.29
CA SER A 146 -7.93 -3.12 -3.85
C SER A 146 -7.98 -4.65 -3.71
N VAL A 147 -6.84 -5.28 -3.97
CA VAL A 147 -6.60 -6.68 -3.62
C VAL A 147 -5.96 -6.67 -2.23
N ASP A 148 -6.75 -7.01 -1.22
CA ASP A 148 -6.33 -6.91 0.18
C ASP A 148 -5.55 -8.16 0.66
N PRO A 149 -4.61 -8.02 1.60
CA PRO A 149 -3.84 -9.13 2.18
C PRO A 149 -4.69 -10.15 2.97
N ALA A 150 -5.91 -9.81 3.36
CA ALA A 150 -6.86 -10.76 3.97
C ALA A 150 -8.31 -10.51 3.51
N PRO A 151 -9.15 -11.55 3.41
CA PRO A 151 -10.58 -11.37 3.19
C PRO A 151 -11.24 -10.73 4.43
N PRO A 152 -12.26 -9.86 4.29
CA PRO A 152 -12.96 -9.33 5.46
C PRO A 152 -13.60 -10.46 6.30
N SER A 153 -13.75 -10.18 7.59
CA SER A 153 -14.53 -11.02 8.51
C SER A 153 -16.01 -11.02 8.12
N GLU A 154 -16.73 -12.09 8.44
CA GLU A 154 -18.19 -12.17 8.30
C GLU A 154 -18.93 -11.44 9.43
N GLU A 155 -18.24 -11.12 10.53
CA GLU A 155 -18.83 -10.35 11.63
C GLU A 155 -19.10 -8.90 11.18
N THR A 156 -20.24 -8.37 11.58
CA THR A 156 -20.73 -7.03 11.18
C THR A 156 -20.88 -6.06 12.36
N ASP A 157 -20.77 -6.55 13.59
CA ASP A 157 -20.80 -5.72 14.80
C ASP A 157 -19.45 -5.03 14.99
N VAL A 158 -19.45 -3.70 14.81
CA VAL A 158 -18.26 -2.84 14.96
C VAL A 158 -17.58 -3.00 16.32
N ALA A 159 -18.33 -3.20 17.41
CA ALA A 159 -17.74 -3.33 18.74
C ALA A 159 -16.98 -4.66 18.89
N LYS A 160 -17.51 -5.76 18.33
CA LYS A 160 -16.80 -7.04 18.33
C LYS A 160 -15.61 -7.05 17.38
N LEU A 161 -15.75 -6.47 16.19
CA LEU A 161 -14.64 -6.32 15.25
C LEU A 161 -13.50 -5.50 15.86
N ARG A 162 -13.84 -4.43 16.57
CA ARG A 162 -12.87 -3.63 17.34
C ARG A 162 -12.17 -4.46 18.42
N GLN A 163 -12.89 -5.33 19.13
CA GLN A 163 -12.26 -6.22 20.12
C GLN A 163 -11.24 -7.14 19.46
N ILE A 164 -11.61 -7.78 18.34
CA ILE A 164 -10.69 -8.65 17.58
C ILE A 164 -9.49 -7.86 17.08
N LEU A 165 -9.71 -6.69 16.48
CA LEU A 165 -8.66 -5.82 15.93
C LEU A 165 -7.57 -5.50 16.97
N LEU A 166 -8.00 -5.18 18.20
CA LEU A 166 -7.14 -4.69 19.28
C LEU A 166 -6.60 -5.79 20.20
N ASP A 167 -7.04 -7.04 20.03
CA ASP A 167 -6.57 -8.17 20.84
C ASP A 167 -5.24 -8.71 20.29
N GLU A 168 -4.14 -8.36 20.96
CA GLU A 168 -2.78 -8.82 20.62
C GLU A 168 -2.58 -10.33 20.79
N SER A 169 -3.52 -11.05 21.41
CA SER A 169 -3.51 -12.52 21.46
C SER A 169 -4.20 -13.18 20.26
N CYS A 170 -4.97 -12.43 19.47
CA CYS A 170 -5.57 -12.93 18.24
C CYS A 170 -4.51 -13.09 17.15
N PRO A 171 -4.60 -14.14 16.31
CA PRO A 171 -3.75 -14.29 15.14
C PRO A 171 -3.80 -13.06 14.23
N LEU A 172 -2.64 -12.63 13.71
CA LEU A 172 -2.52 -11.43 12.88
C LEU A 172 -3.51 -11.46 11.69
N PHE A 173 -3.66 -12.62 11.05
CA PHE A 173 -4.61 -12.80 9.94
C PHE A 173 -6.04 -12.44 10.36
N ASP A 174 -6.52 -12.92 11.52
CA ASP A 174 -7.89 -12.63 12.00
C ASP A 174 -8.08 -11.15 12.35
N ARG A 175 -7.03 -10.49 12.85
CA ARG A 175 -7.02 -9.05 13.08
C ARG A 175 -7.12 -8.26 11.77
N TYR A 176 -6.42 -8.70 10.72
CA TYR A 176 -6.53 -8.14 9.37
C TYR A 176 -7.93 -8.37 8.77
N ARG A 177 -8.52 -9.55 8.96
CA ARG A 177 -9.92 -9.79 8.54
C ARG A 177 -10.89 -8.83 9.23
N ALA A 178 -10.71 -8.58 10.52
CA ALA A 178 -11.50 -7.60 11.25
C ALA A 178 -11.26 -6.16 10.77
N MET A 179 -10.01 -5.82 10.44
CA MET A 179 -9.60 -4.54 9.87
C MET A 179 -10.35 -4.23 8.57
N PHE A 180 -10.32 -5.14 7.59
CA PHE A 180 -11.02 -4.95 6.32
C PHE A 180 -12.54 -4.99 6.47
N ALA A 181 -13.08 -5.76 7.43
CA ALA A 181 -14.51 -5.69 7.73
C ALA A 181 -14.91 -4.30 8.27
N LEU A 182 -14.13 -3.72 9.19
CA LEU A 182 -14.37 -2.36 9.69
C LEU A 182 -14.28 -1.32 8.58
N ARG A 183 -13.26 -1.42 7.70
CA ARG A 183 -13.13 -0.56 6.52
C ARG A 183 -14.38 -0.62 5.66
N ASN A 184 -14.85 -1.82 5.36
CA ASN A 184 -15.99 -2.06 4.46
C ASN A 184 -17.33 -1.63 5.06
N LEU A 185 -17.50 -1.74 6.38
CA LEU A 185 -18.69 -1.25 7.07
C LEU A 185 -18.77 0.28 7.05
N GLY A 186 -17.63 0.95 7.15
CA GLY A 186 -17.56 2.40 7.15
C GLY A 186 -18.22 3.05 8.37
N GLY A 187 -18.38 4.37 8.28
CA GLY A 187 -18.97 5.18 9.33
C GLY A 187 -18.02 5.48 10.49
N GLN A 188 -18.31 6.56 11.20
CA GLN A 188 -17.42 7.13 12.21
C GLN A 188 -16.99 6.13 13.30
N ALA A 189 -17.89 5.23 13.73
CA ALA A 189 -17.56 4.23 14.75
C ALA A 189 -16.49 3.23 14.28
N ALA A 190 -16.55 2.80 13.01
CA ALA A 190 -15.56 1.89 12.45
C ALA A 190 -14.23 2.60 12.20
N VAL A 191 -14.27 3.85 11.71
CA VAL A 191 -13.08 4.71 11.53
C VAL A 191 -12.34 4.89 12.85
N LEU A 192 -13.05 5.20 13.94
CA LEU A 192 -12.43 5.36 15.26
C LEU A 192 -11.95 4.03 15.86
N ALA A 193 -12.60 2.91 15.53
CA ALA A 193 -12.09 1.58 15.87
C ALA A 193 -10.76 1.28 15.19
N LEU A 194 -10.65 1.57 13.89
CA LEU A 194 -9.41 1.42 13.13
C LEU A 194 -8.32 2.36 13.65
N ALA A 195 -8.63 3.65 13.87
CA ALA A 195 -7.69 4.63 14.39
C ALA A 195 -7.09 4.25 15.76
N ASP A 196 -7.77 3.43 16.55
CA ASP A 196 -7.22 2.91 17.80
C ASP A 196 -6.18 1.80 17.59
N GLY A 197 -6.19 1.14 16.43
CA GLY A 197 -5.18 0.18 15.98
C GLY A 197 -3.82 0.81 15.71
N LEU A 198 -3.72 2.13 15.49
CA LEU A 198 -2.44 2.87 15.39
C LEU A 198 -1.62 2.85 16.69
N ARG A 199 -2.10 2.21 17.75
CA ARG A 199 -1.38 2.04 19.03
C ARG A 199 -1.05 0.58 19.36
N CYS A 200 -1.32 -0.34 18.41
CA CYS A 200 -1.04 -1.77 18.54
C CYS A 200 0.45 -2.10 18.31
N GLY A 201 0.85 -3.33 18.61
CA GLY A 201 2.27 -3.74 18.74
C GLY A 201 3.10 -3.77 17.45
N SER A 202 2.63 -4.43 16.39
CA SER A 202 3.39 -4.59 15.14
C SER A 202 3.40 -3.31 14.29
N ALA A 203 4.57 -2.96 13.73
CA ALA A 203 4.70 -1.86 12.78
C ALA A 203 3.96 -2.16 11.47
N LEU A 204 3.99 -3.41 10.99
CA LEU A 204 3.24 -3.84 9.81
C LEU A 204 1.73 -3.67 10.03
N PHE A 205 1.24 -4.09 11.19
CA PHE A 205 -0.17 -3.91 11.54
C PHE A 205 -0.57 -2.43 11.60
N ARG A 206 0.25 -1.57 12.22
CA ARG A 206 -0.03 -0.12 12.28
C ARG A 206 0.05 0.56 10.92
N HIS A 207 0.96 0.13 10.05
CA HIS A 207 1.05 0.56 8.66
C HIS A 207 -0.27 0.26 7.95
N GLU A 208 -0.75 -0.99 8.01
CA GLU A 208 -2.02 -1.37 7.37
C GLU A 208 -3.22 -0.57 7.88
N ILE A 209 -3.24 -0.24 9.18
CA ILE A 209 -4.26 0.66 9.74
C ILE A 209 -4.20 2.03 9.05
N GLY A 210 -3.01 2.59 8.84
CA GLY A 210 -2.82 3.83 8.08
C GLY A 210 -3.40 3.71 6.67
N TYR A 211 -3.06 2.63 5.97
CA TYR A 211 -3.51 2.35 4.61
C TYR A 211 -5.05 2.33 4.50
N VAL A 212 -5.72 1.51 5.33
CA VAL A 212 -7.19 1.41 5.28
C VAL A 212 -7.89 2.70 5.71
N LEU A 213 -7.31 3.48 6.63
CA LEU A 213 -7.83 4.81 6.99
C LEU A 213 -7.70 5.80 5.82
N GLY A 214 -6.59 5.74 5.08
CA GLY A 214 -6.40 6.47 3.84
C GLY A 214 -7.45 6.11 2.79
N GLN A 215 -7.76 4.82 2.63
CA GLN A 215 -8.84 4.36 1.74
C GLN A 215 -10.22 4.85 2.18
N MET A 216 -10.50 4.91 3.50
CA MET A 216 -11.79 5.39 4.01
C MET A 216 -12.01 6.89 3.83
N GLN A 217 -10.93 7.68 3.78
CA GLN A 217 -10.93 9.14 3.59
C GLN A 217 -11.83 9.90 4.58
N ASP A 218 -12.10 9.34 5.78
CA ASP A 218 -12.94 9.96 6.80
C ASP A 218 -12.13 10.88 7.72
N GLU A 219 -12.57 12.11 7.88
CA GLU A 219 -11.87 13.16 8.62
C GLU A 219 -11.71 12.85 10.13
N ALA A 220 -12.53 11.94 10.69
CA ALA A 220 -12.49 11.60 12.10
C ALA A 220 -11.17 10.94 12.55
N CYS A 221 -10.37 10.40 11.63
CA CYS A 221 -9.08 9.80 11.93
C CYS A 221 -7.88 10.74 11.78
N ILE A 222 -8.07 11.97 11.26
CA ILE A 222 -6.98 12.95 11.05
C ILE A 222 -6.15 13.16 12.32
N PRO A 223 -6.73 13.32 13.53
CA PRO A 223 -5.94 13.53 14.74
C PRO A 223 -4.97 12.37 15.04
N GLN A 224 -5.40 11.12 14.82
CA GLN A 224 -4.62 9.92 15.09
C GLN A 224 -3.54 9.70 14.03
N LEU A 225 -3.85 9.88 12.75
CA LEU A 225 -2.85 9.84 11.67
C LEU A 225 -1.78 10.92 11.86
N THR A 226 -2.21 12.13 12.22
CA THR A 226 -1.30 13.25 12.54
C THR A 226 -0.41 12.92 13.74
N ALA A 227 -0.96 12.30 14.78
CA ALA A 227 -0.18 11.90 15.96
C ALA A 227 0.86 10.83 15.62
N ALA A 228 0.51 9.84 14.79
CA ALA A 228 1.43 8.80 14.35
C ALA A 228 2.57 9.38 13.48
N LEU A 229 2.25 10.21 12.48
CA LEU A 229 3.25 10.88 11.64
C LEU A 229 4.22 11.76 12.45
N ARG A 230 3.72 12.44 13.51
CA ARG A 230 4.52 13.28 14.42
C ARG A 230 5.42 12.50 15.38
N SER A 231 5.19 11.20 15.56
CA SER A 231 5.89 10.42 16.57
C SER A 231 7.28 10.03 16.08
N HIS A 232 8.33 10.62 16.66
CA HIS A 232 9.73 10.26 16.34
C HIS A 232 10.11 8.83 16.76
N SER A 233 9.35 8.21 17.67
CA SER A 233 9.56 6.81 18.06
C SER A 233 8.76 5.82 17.21
N GLU A 234 7.97 6.32 16.25
CA GLU A 234 7.21 5.48 15.34
C GLU A 234 8.09 5.03 14.16
N SER A 235 7.83 3.84 13.65
CA SER A 235 8.49 3.30 12.47
C SER A 235 8.28 4.22 11.27
N ALA A 236 9.33 4.45 10.49
CA ALA A 236 9.25 5.22 9.24
C ALA A 236 8.21 4.63 8.26
N MET A 237 7.99 3.31 8.32
CA MET A 237 6.95 2.59 7.58
C MET A 237 5.54 3.10 7.93
N VAL A 238 5.22 3.11 9.22
CA VAL A 238 3.92 3.60 9.70
C VAL A 238 3.75 5.09 9.44
N ARG A 239 4.82 5.88 9.62
CA ARG A 239 4.80 7.33 9.39
C ARG A 239 4.52 7.68 7.94
N HIS A 240 5.13 6.97 6.98
CA HIS A 240 4.87 7.22 5.56
C HIS A 240 3.40 6.96 5.21
N GLU A 241 2.86 5.84 5.70
CA GLU A 241 1.49 5.44 5.38
C GLU A 241 0.47 6.42 5.97
N CYS A 242 0.75 6.93 7.16
CA CYS A 242 -0.03 8.01 7.76
C CYS A 242 0.04 9.31 6.94
N ALA A 243 1.19 9.63 6.33
CA ALA A 243 1.32 10.79 5.45
C ALA A 243 0.50 10.62 4.16
N GLU A 244 0.55 9.44 3.53
CA GLU A 244 -0.25 9.16 2.34
C GLU A 244 -1.74 9.20 2.62
N ALA A 245 -2.18 8.60 3.73
CA ALA A 245 -3.57 8.67 4.19
C ALA A 245 -4.05 10.12 4.40
N LEU A 246 -3.21 10.98 4.99
CA LEU A 246 -3.52 12.41 5.13
C LEU A 246 -3.61 13.12 3.76
N GLY A 247 -2.77 12.74 2.80
CA GLY A 247 -2.84 13.21 1.42
C GLY A 247 -4.17 12.84 0.76
N ALA A 248 -4.60 11.59 0.91
CA ALA A 248 -5.88 11.10 0.39
C ALA A 248 -7.09 11.75 1.06
N ILE A 249 -7.07 12.00 2.37
CA ILE A 249 -8.17 12.69 3.08
C ILE A 249 -8.32 14.15 2.65
N ALA A 250 -7.21 14.79 2.29
CA ALA A 250 -7.15 16.08 1.59
C ALA A 250 -7.87 17.27 2.28
N ARG A 251 -7.86 17.34 3.62
CA ARG A 251 -8.44 18.46 4.40
C ARG A 251 -7.40 19.50 4.82
N PRO A 252 -7.80 20.76 5.13
CA PRO A 252 -6.84 21.80 5.55
C PRO A 252 -5.92 21.39 6.72
N ALA A 253 -6.44 20.63 7.69
CA ALA A 253 -5.64 20.10 8.80
C ALA A 253 -4.56 19.08 8.35
N CYS A 254 -4.81 18.35 7.26
CA CYS A 254 -3.83 17.45 6.65
C CYS A 254 -2.70 18.25 6.00
N LEU A 255 -3.04 19.30 5.24
CA LEU A 255 -2.08 20.16 4.55
C LEU A 255 -1.04 20.78 5.50
N GLU A 256 -1.49 21.28 6.65
CA GLU A 256 -0.59 21.83 7.67
C GLU A 256 0.40 20.79 8.17
N THR A 257 -0.07 19.57 8.42
CA THR A 257 0.78 18.47 8.89
C THR A 257 1.75 18.02 7.81
N LEU A 258 1.29 17.77 6.58
CA LEU A 258 2.15 17.33 5.47
C LEU A 258 3.27 18.35 5.18
N ARG A 259 2.97 19.65 5.19
CA ARG A 259 3.99 20.71 5.04
C ARG A 259 5.00 20.73 6.17
N ALA A 260 4.57 20.44 7.40
CA ALA A 260 5.47 20.38 8.54
C ALA A 260 6.49 19.24 8.42
N PHE A 261 6.13 18.14 7.75
CA PHE A 261 6.96 16.93 7.60
C PHE A 261 7.60 16.76 6.22
N ALA A 262 7.37 17.68 5.28
CA ALA A 262 8.03 17.69 3.97
C ALA A 262 9.58 17.84 4.03
N SER A 263 10.12 18.17 5.21
CA SER A 263 11.56 18.25 5.47
C SER A 263 12.00 17.41 6.67
N ASP A 264 11.23 16.37 7.02
CA ASP A 264 11.58 15.37 8.05
C ASP A 264 12.98 14.78 7.85
N GLU A 265 13.62 14.23 8.88
CA GLU A 265 14.93 13.58 8.72
C GLU A 265 14.86 12.25 7.97
N GLU A 266 13.73 11.55 8.10
CA GLU A 266 13.48 10.30 7.40
C GLU A 266 13.12 10.56 5.95
N ARG A 267 13.91 10.00 5.02
CA ARG A 267 13.72 10.25 3.59
C ARG A 267 12.35 9.77 3.10
N VAL A 268 11.92 8.59 3.53
CA VAL A 268 10.61 8.04 3.16
C VAL A 268 9.48 8.96 3.62
N VAL A 269 9.57 9.54 4.81
CA VAL A 269 8.54 10.47 5.33
C VAL A 269 8.50 11.76 4.51
N ARG A 270 9.65 12.33 4.16
CA ARG A 270 9.71 13.51 3.28
C ARG A 270 9.10 13.24 1.92
N GLU A 271 9.49 12.14 1.30
CA GLU A 271 9.03 11.74 -0.03
C GLU A 271 7.52 11.45 -0.03
N SER A 272 6.99 10.78 1.01
CA SER A 272 5.55 10.57 1.13
C SER A 272 4.80 11.85 1.37
N CYS A 273 5.35 12.79 2.13
CA CYS A 273 4.75 14.13 2.27
C CYS A 273 4.75 14.89 0.93
N GLU A 274 5.81 14.79 0.12
CA GLU A 274 5.87 15.37 -1.23
C GLU A 274 4.77 14.81 -2.14
N VAL A 275 4.63 13.48 -2.21
CA VAL A 275 3.60 12.81 -3.02
C VAL A 275 2.19 13.07 -2.48
N ALA A 276 2.01 13.04 -1.15
CA ALA A 276 0.73 13.33 -0.49
C ALA A 276 0.28 14.79 -0.71
N LEU A 277 1.22 15.74 -0.83
CA LEU A 277 0.89 17.12 -1.19
C LEU A 277 0.40 17.23 -2.64
N ASP A 278 0.99 16.48 -3.58
CA ASP A 278 0.49 16.38 -4.96
C ASP A 278 -0.89 15.71 -5.02
N MET A 279 -1.13 14.69 -4.19
CA MET A 279 -2.46 14.07 -4.04
C MET A 279 -3.48 15.04 -3.44
N TYR A 280 -3.10 15.79 -2.40
CA TYR A 280 -3.95 16.83 -1.80
C TYR A 280 -4.36 17.87 -2.85
N GLU A 281 -3.41 18.33 -3.68
CA GLU A 281 -3.67 19.28 -4.75
C GLU A 281 -4.61 18.69 -5.80
N TYR A 282 -4.41 17.42 -6.18
CA TYR A 282 -5.31 16.70 -7.08
C TYR A 282 -6.75 16.63 -6.54
N GLU A 283 -6.95 16.15 -5.30
CA GLU A 283 -8.28 16.01 -4.66
C GLU A 283 -9.00 17.37 -4.51
N ASN A 284 -8.24 18.46 -4.41
CA ASN A 284 -8.78 19.82 -4.34
C ASN A 284 -8.81 20.54 -5.71
N SER A 285 -8.60 19.82 -6.82
CA SER A 285 -8.58 20.37 -8.18
C SER A 285 -9.77 19.90 -9.03
N ALA A 286 -9.82 20.40 -10.26
CA ALA A 286 -10.76 19.93 -11.29
C ALA A 286 -10.18 18.83 -12.20
N GLN A 287 -9.02 18.25 -11.84
CA GLN A 287 -8.42 17.16 -12.60
C GLN A 287 -9.35 15.95 -12.61
N PHE A 288 -9.48 15.29 -13.77
CA PHE A 288 -10.37 14.14 -13.92
C PHE A 288 -9.82 12.86 -13.27
N GLN A 289 -8.51 12.63 -13.36
CA GLN A 289 -7.85 11.46 -12.77
C GLN A 289 -6.43 11.81 -12.34
N TYR A 290 -5.94 11.19 -11.28
CA TYR A 290 -4.59 11.40 -10.77
C TYR A 290 -3.52 10.84 -11.72
N ALA A 291 -3.75 9.60 -12.17
CA ALA A 291 -2.90 8.85 -13.11
C ALA A 291 -3.07 9.37 -14.55
N ASP A 292 -2.68 10.62 -14.78
CA ASP A 292 -2.97 11.39 -15.99
C ASP A 292 -1.87 11.35 -17.07
N ALA A 293 -0.84 10.50 -16.91
CA ALA A 293 0.31 10.50 -17.81
C ALA A 293 -0.09 10.24 -19.28
N LEU A 294 -1.08 9.36 -19.51
CA LEU A 294 -1.61 9.13 -20.86
C LEU A 294 -2.35 10.36 -21.41
N CYS A 295 -3.15 11.05 -20.58
CA CYS A 295 -3.85 12.27 -21.00
C CYS A 295 -2.87 13.37 -21.41
N LYS A 296 -1.74 13.47 -20.70
CA LYS A 296 -0.67 14.44 -21.00
C LYS A 296 0.05 14.16 -22.31
N LEU A 297 0.08 12.91 -22.79
CA LEU A 297 0.67 12.56 -24.10
C LEU A 297 -0.25 12.90 -25.27
N GLN A 298 -1.56 12.98 -25.03
CA GLN A 298 -2.58 13.19 -26.06
C GLN A 298 -3.05 14.64 -26.17
N ALA A 299 -2.61 15.52 -25.27
CA ALA A 299 -2.92 16.95 -25.22
C ALA A 299 -1.92 17.78 -26.05
#